data_AF-A0A5B8A1G9-F1
#
_entry.id   AF-A0A5B8A1G9-F1
#
_cell.length_a   1.000
_cell.length_b   1.000
_cell.length_c   1.000
_cell.angle_alpha   90.00
_cell.angle_beta   90.00
_cell.angle_gamma   90.00
#
_symmetry.space_group_name_H-M   'P 1'
#
loop_
_entity.id
_entity.type
_entity.pdbx_description
1 polymer ?
#
loop_
_entity_poly.entity_id
_entity_poly.type
_entity_poly.pdbx_seq_one_letter_code
_entity_poly.pdbx_strand_id
1 'polypeptide(L)'
;MPFKPGISGNPLGRPQGAANVATAQVREVLNDVLANISAEEILANLRGLQGKEFLDAYTKLAEFLTPKLQRVAQNEEFNGLYDVVVTIGGRDDVTIEE
;
A
#
# COMPACT_ATOMS: atom_id res chain seq x y z
N MET A 1 -10.50 -32.45 40.87
CA MET A 1 -11.58 -32.82 39.93
C MET A 1 -10.99 -32.71 38.53
N PRO A 2 -10.90 -33.80 37.75
CA PRO A 2 -10.29 -33.75 36.43
C PRO A 2 -11.19 -32.99 35.44
N PHE A 3 -10.62 -32.06 34.69
CA PHE A 3 -11.32 -31.31 33.64
C PHE A 3 -11.83 -32.28 32.55
N LYS A 4 -13.04 -32.04 32.01
CA LYS A 4 -13.57 -32.86 30.91
C LYS A 4 -12.66 -32.73 29.69
N PRO A 5 -12.22 -33.84 29.06
CA PRO A 5 -11.47 -33.79 27.81
C PRO A 5 -12.22 -32.94 26.77
N GLY A 6 -11.57 -31.93 26.21
CA GLY A 6 -12.18 -31.00 25.25
C GLY A 6 -12.80 -29.73 25.86
N ILE A 7 -12.88 -29.61 27.19
CA ILE A 7 -13.32 -28.38 27.86
C ILE A 7 -12.11 -27.79 28.60
N SER A 8 -11.53 -26.75 27.99
CA SER A 8 -10.57 -25.88 28.68
C SER A 8 -11.18 -25.40 29.99
N GLY A 9 -10.44 -25.47 31.10
CA GLY A 9 -10.89 -24.98 32.42
C GLY A 9 -11.17 -23.47 32.47
N ASN A 10 -11.08 -22.77 31.34
CA ASN A 10 -11.51 -21.40 31.14
C ASN A 10 -12.57 -21.31 30.02
N PRO A 11 -13.87 -21.49 30.34
CA PRO A 11 -14.96 -21.42 29.36
C PRO A 11 -15.17 -20.01 28.76
N LEU A 12 -14.61 -18.97 29.39
CA LEU A 12 -14.72 -17.58 28.93
C LEU A 12 -13.51 -17.14 28.08
N GLY A 13 -12.53 -18.02 27.88
CA GLY A 13 -11.33 -17.73 27.11
C GLY A 13 -10.43 -16.65 27.75
N ARG A 14 -9.36 -16.28 27.05
CA ARG A 14 -8.52 -15.14 27.45
C ARG A 14 -9.35 -13.87 27.24
N PRO A 15 -9.47 -12.97 28.24
CA PRO A 15 -10.20 -11.72 28.04
C PRO A 15 -9.58 -10.94 26.89
N GLN A 16 -10.44 -10.30 26.10
CA GLN A 16 -10.00 -9.41 25.03
C GLN A 16 -9.08 -8.34 25.64
N GLY A 17 -7.88 -8.17 25.06
CA GLY A 17 -6.91 -7.20 25.56
C GLY A 17 -7.54 -5.80 25.61
N ALA A 18 -7.15 -5.00 26.60
CA ALA A 18 -7.62 -3.62 26.71
C ALA A 18 -7.38 -2.88 25.39
N ALA A 19 -8.41 -2.17 24.91
CA ALA A 19 -8.26 -1.31 23.74
C ALA A 19 -7.16 -0.28 24.02
N ASN A 20 -6.31 -0.02 23.03
CA ASN A 20 -5.20 0.91 23.20
C ASN A 20 -5.74 2.36 23.21
N VAL A 21 -6.12 2.84 24.40
CA VAL A 21 -6.72 4.16 24.62
C VAL A 21 -5.79 5.27 24.13
N ALA A 22 -4.47 5.12 24.32
CA ALA A 22 -3.48 6.09 23.86
C ALA A 22 -3.52 6.24 22.32
N THR A 23 -3.63 5.14 21.58
CA THR A 23 -3.75 5.20 20.11
C THR A 23 -5.08 5.81 19.66
N ALA A 24 -6.17 5.59 20.39
CA ALA A 24 -7.47 6.19 20.06
C ALA A 24 -7.44 7.71 20.23
N GLN A 25 -6.92 8.20 21.37
CA GLN A 25 -6.78 9.63 21.64
C GLN A 25 -5.87 10.33 20.63
N VAL A 26 -4.73 9.72 20.26
CA VAL A 26 -3.84 10.30 19.24
C VAL A 26 -4.53 10.42 17.88
N ARG A 27 -5.34 9.43 17.49
CA ARG A 27 -6.11 9.50 16.23
C ARG A 27 -7.16 10.59 16.26
N GLU A 28 -7.86 10.75 17.38
CA GLU A 28 -8.87 11.79 17.57
C GLU A 28 -8.25 13.19 17.43
N VAL A 29 -7.15 13.45 18.15
CA VAL A 29 -6.42 14.72 18.05
C VAL A 29 -5.91 14.98 16.63
N LEU A 30 -5.36 13.96 15.96
CA LEU A 30 -4.90 14.12 14.58
C LEU A 30 -6.05 14.42 13.61
N ASN A 31 -7.20 13.76 13.80
CA ASN A 31 -8.38 14.02 12.98
C ASN A 31 -8.91 15.43 13.21
N ASP A 32 -8.96 15.90 14.45
CA ASP A 32 -9.40 17.25 14.77
C ASP A 32 -8.45 18.30 14.17
N VAL A 33 -7.14 18.10 14.26
CA VAL A 33 -6.16 19.00 13.64
C VAL A 33 -6.34 19.03 12.12
N LEU A 34 -6.49 17.87 11.47
CA LEU A 34 -6.66 17.78 10.02
C LEU A 34 -8.02 18.32 9.55
N ALA A 35 -9.07 18.18 10.34
CA ALA A 35 -10.41 18.68 10.01
C ALA A 35 -10.51 20.21 10.08
N ASN A 36 -9.65 20.85 10.87
CA ASN A 36 -9.63 22.30 11.04
C ASN A 36 -8.70 23.01 10.06
N ILE A 37 -7.91 22.29 9.26
CA ILE A 37 -7.00 22.90 8.29
C ILE A 37 -7.71 23.06 6.95
N SER A 38 -7.78 24.29 6.44
CA SER A 38 -8.40 24.53 5.13
C SER A 38 -7.46 24.20 3.97
N ALA A 39 -8.03 23.93 2.79
CA ALA A 39 -7.25 23.74 1.58
C ALA A 39 -6.43 25.00 1.22
N GLU A 40 -6.94 26.21 1.50
CA GLU A 40 -6.20 27.45 1.28
C GLU A 40 -4.99 27.57 2.21
N GLU A 41 -5.12 27.18 3.48
CA GLU A 41 -4.01 27.17 4.44
C GLU A 41 -2.92 26.19 4.03
N ILE A 42 -3.29 25.00 3.56
CA ILE A 42 -2.33 24.02 3.04
C ILE A 42 -1.58 24.61 1.83
N LEU A 43 -2.30 25.24 0.90
CA LEU A 43 -1.68 25.87 -0.28
C LEU A 43 -0.76 27.03 0.11
N ALA A 44 -1.13 27.85 1.09
CA ALA A 44 -0.30 28.93 1.59
C ALA A 44 0.99 28.39 2.22
N ASN A 45 0.88 27.35 3.06
CA ASN A 45 2.02 26.69 3.67
C ASN A 45 2.93 26.03 2.63
N LEU A 46 2.36 25.36 1.62
CA LEU A 46 3.11 24.77 0.50
C LEU A 46 3.87 25.80 -0.32
N ARG A 47 3.32 27.00 -0.52
CA ARG A 47 4.02 28.09 -1.23
C ARG A 47 5.12 28.74 -0.39
N GLY A 48 5.02 28.66 0.94
CA GLY A 48 6.03 29.18 1.87
C GLY A 48 7.25 28.26 2.05
N LEU A 49 7.13 26.98 1.71
CA LEU A 49 8.22 26.01 1.77
C LEU A 49 9.30 26.32 0.71
N GLN A 50 10.57 26.19 1.08
CA GLN A 50 11.70 26.47 0.19
C GLN A 50 12.66 25.28 0.05
N GLY A 51 13.32 25.20 -1.11
CA GLY A 51 14.38 24.24 -1.38
C GLY A 51 13.95 22.79 -1.20
N LYS A 52 14.65 22.05 -0.34
CA LYS A 52 14.43 20.61 -0.10
C LYS A 52 13.06 20.31 0.49
N GLU A 53 12.57 21.15 1.38
CA GLU A 53 11.32 20.88 2.09
C GLU A 53 10.11 20.96 1.16
N PHE A 54 10.15 21.88 0.19
CA PHE A 54 9.16 21.96 -0.88
C PHE A 54 9.15 20.69 -1.73
N LEU A 55 10.33 20.22 -2.16
CA LEU A 55 10.47 19.00 -2.96
C LEU A 55 9.96 17.77 -2.19
N ASP A 56 10.29 17.66 -0.92
CA ASP A 56 9.88 16.55 -0.06
C ASP A 56 8.35 16.54 0.14
N ALA A 57 7.74 17.71 0.41
CA ALA A 57 6.29 17.85 0.56
C ALA A 57 5.56 17.51 -0.75
N TYR A 58 6.06 18.03 -1.88
CA TYR A 58 5.47 17.77 -3.19
C TYR A 58 5.55 16.28 -3.58
N THR A 59 6.70 15.64 -3.35
CA THR A 59 6.89 14.21 -3.67
C THR A 59 5.93 13.33 -2.87
N LYS A 60 5.72 13.63 -1.58
CA LYS A 60 4.78 12.89 -0.73
C LYS A 60 3.33 13.07 -1.19
N LEU A 61 2.94 14.27 -1.61
CA LEU A 61 1.59 14.54 -2.11
C LEU A 61 1.35 13.92 -3.50
N ALA A 62 2.35 13.91 -4.36
CA ALA A 62 2.27 13.35 -5.70
C ALA A 62 1.91 11.85 -5.70
N GLU A 63 2.25 11.11 -4.64
CA GLU A 63 1.88 9.70 -4.47
C GLU A 63 0.37 9.46 -4.36
N PHE A 64 -0.39 10.47 -3.94
CA PHE A 64 -1.85 10.39 -3.81
C PHE A 64 -2.58 10.89 -5.06
N LEU A 65 -1.90 11.70 -5.89
CA LEU A 65 -2.43 12.19 -7.16
C LEU A 65 -2.19 11.22 -8.31
N THR A 66 -1.06 10.52 -8.28
CA THR A 66 -0.68 9.56 -9.32
C THR A 66 -0.88 8.15 -8.80
N PRO A 67 -1.67 7.29 -9.46
CA PRO A 67 -1.79 5.89 -9.04
C PRO A 67 -0.39 5.27 -8.99
N LYS A 68 0.05 4.89 -7.79
CA LYS A 68 1.34 4.24 -7.58
C LYS A 68 1.29 2.95 -8.40
N LEU A 69 2.17 2.81 -9.39
CA LEU A 69 2.31 1.58 -10.17
C LEU A 69 2.48 0.43 -9.16
N GLN A 70 1.45 -0.39 -9.04
CA GLN A 70 1.46 -1.54 -8.16
C GLN A 70 2.64 -2.39 -8.64
N ARG A 71 3.65 -2.55 -7.78
CA ARG A 71 4.78 -3.42 -8.07
C ARG A 71 4.20 -4.82 -8.10
N VAL A 72 3.80 -5.28 -9.29
CA VAL A 72 3.29 -6.64 -9.48
C VAL A 72 4.44 -7.55 -9.06
N ALA A 73 4.32 -8.14 -7.87
CA ALA A 73 5.11 -9.31 -7.53
C ALA A 73 4.53 -10.42 -8.40
N GLN A 74 5.09 -10.58 -9.61
CA GLN A 74 4.71 -11.65 -10.51
C GLN A 74 5.27 -12.96 -9.93
N ASN A 75 4.54 -13.52 -8.97
CA ASN A 75 4.68 -14.91 -8.56
C ASN A 75 3.69 -15.73 -9.39
N GLU A 76 3.99 -15.89 -10.67
CA GLU A 76 3.32 -16.89 -11.51
C GLU A 76 4.35 -17.96 -11.84
N GLU A 77 4.26 -19.11 -11.14
CA GLU A 77 4.88 -20.34 -11.62
C GLU A 77 4.11 -20.81 -12.85
N PHE A 78 4.50 -20.31 -14.02
CA PHE A 78 3.98 -20.77 -15.30
C PHE A 78 4.58 -22.13 -15.66
N ASN A 79 3.82 -23.20 -15.42
CA ASN A 79 4.16 -24.55 -15.85
C ASN A 79 3.40 -24.93 -17.13
N GLY A 80 3.77 -24.30 -18.25
CA GLY A 80 3.22 -24.59 -19.57
C GLY A 80 4.29 -24.40 -20.65
N LEU A 81 4.30 -25.28 -21.65
CA LEU A 81 5.13 -25.14 -22.84
C LEU A 81 4.51 -24.08 -23.75
N TYR A 82 5.26 -23.04 -24.09
CA TYR A 82 4.88 -22.02 -25.06
C TYR A 82 5.78 -22.09 -26.28
N ASP A 83 5.18 -21.93 -27.46
CA ASP A 83 5.91 -21.77 -28.71
C ASP A 83 6.26 -20.28 -28.85
N VAL A 84 7.55 -19.96 -28.69
CA VAL A 84 8.04 -18.58 -28.71
C VAL A 84 8.45 -18.24 -30.14
N VAL A 85 7.58 -17.54 -30.87
CA VAL A 85 7.96 -16.91 -32.14
C VAL A 85 8.66 -15.59 -31.81
N VAL A 86 9.99 -15.62 -31.83
CA VAL A 86 10.84 -14.45 -31.67
C VAL A 86 10.91 -13.70 -33.00
N THR A 87 10.06 -12.70 -33.17
CA THR A 87 10.16 -11.78 -34.32
C THR A 87 11.16 -10.67 -33.99
N ILE A 88 12.41 -10.82 -34.42
CA ILE A 88 13.37 -9.71 -34.46
C ILE A 88 13.13 -8.97 -35.79
N GLY A 89 12.23 -7.99 -35.76
CA GLY A 89 12.19 -6.95 -36.79
C GLY A 89 12.99 -5.75 -36.27
N GLY A 90 14.04 -5.28 -36.93
CA GLY A 90 13.97 -4.91 -38.32
C GLY A 90 14.81 -5.72 -39.31
N ARG A 91 14.10 -6.03 -40.40
CA ARG A 91 14.51 -6.29 -41.79
C ARG A 91 14.37 -7.73 -42.30
N ASP A 92 13.37 -7.78 -43.18
CA ASP A 92 13.27 -8.47 -44.45
C ASP A 92 12.89 -9.95 -44.40
N ASP A 93 11.61 -10.16 -44.76
CA ASP A 93 11.08 -11.29 -45.51
C ASP A 93 12.17 -12.15 -46.14
N VAL A 94 12.38 -13.33 -45.56
CA VAL A 94 12.90 -14.46 -46.31
C VAL A 94 11.89 -15.58 -46.17
N THR A 95 11.02 -15.65 -47.17
CA THR A 95 10.27 -16.87 -47.50
C THR A 95 11.30 -17.96 -47.79
N ILE A 96 11.31 -19.02 -47.00
CA ILE A 96 11.91 -20.29 -47.42
C ILE A 96 10.76 -21.29 -47.47
N GLU A 97 10.29 -21.54 -48.68
CA GLU A 97 9.57 -22.76 -49.00
C GLU A 97 10.58 -23.91 -49.04
N GLU A 98 10.39 -24.94 -48.22
CA GLU A 98 10.20 -26.35 -48.61
C GLU A 98 9.76 -27.17 -47.40
#